data_AF-A0A9D5NJ80-F1
#
_entry.id   AF-A0A9D5NJ80-F1
#
_cell.length_a   1.000
_cell.length_b   1.000
_cell.length_c   1.000
_cell.angle_alpha   90.00
_cell.angle_beta   90.00
_cell.angle_gamma   90.00
#
_symmetry.space_group_name_H-M   'P 1'
#
loop_
_entity.id
_entity.type
_entity.pdbx_description
1 polymer ?
#
loop_
_entity_poly.entity_id
_entity_poly.type
_entity_poly.pdbx_seq_one_letter_code
_entity_poly.pdbx_strand_id
1 'polypeptide(L)'
;MKLKGFMIALAMTLAFAAQAQEDFRHSIDTDLHALRNCVVPGFHYSYDDYLQYAPAALTLGLKACGYESRSGWGRMIVSDAFSAVIMAGTVNGLKYSVGRLRPDGSRRNSFPSGHTATAFMTATMLHKEYGWRSPWFSIGGYTAAAVTGISRILNNRHWLSDVIAGGAIGIGSVHLGYFITDCIFKEKGLYDGYVDPEFYYNPAKKHYVAELVFGRRFILGGAGYKAAGTLPVRGSLAGLSADVPLAPGTGLTARASSSSLTFESSEVIPLYSTMTGGFYNFHFAKILELQVKAMAGYAWSGKGYLDSEMVDMATGKSGGEVTDRVRVPSLGAGVALGAGVGLSLITDNNFKIKAFADLESMSLDNTQPWLSTLVLGFSTAWFW
;
A
#
# COMPACT_ATOMS: atom_id res chain seq x y z
N MET A 1 -6.64 24.97 5.84
CA MET A 1 -5.93 23.95 6.64
C MET A 1 -5.85 22.58 5.96
N LYS A 2 -6.91 22.12 5.26
CA LYS A 2 -7.02 20.78 4.63
C LYS A 2 -5.96 20.45 3.54
N LEU A 3 -5.61 21.41 2.67
CA LEU A 3 -4.60 21.21 1.60
C LEU A 3 -3.19 20.97 2.16
N LYS A 4 -2.83 21.60 3.29
CA LYS A 4 -1.50 21.42 3.90
C LYS A 4 -1.30 19.98 4.36
N GLY A 5 -2.28 19.37 5.02
CA GLY A 5 -2.19 17.97 5.47
C GLY A 5 -2.05 16.98 4.30
N PHE A 6 -2.83 17.17 3.24
CA PHE A 6 -2.73 16.36 2.03
C PHE A 6 -1.40 16.54 1.28
N MET A 7 -0.97 17.79 1.06
CA MET A 7 0.30 18.07 0.38
C MET A 7 1.49 17.58 1.19
N ILE A 8 1.42 17.62 2.53
CA ILE A 8 2.44 17.04 3.41
C ILE A 8 2.41 15.52 3.33
N ALA A 9 1.26 14.86 3.31
CA ALA A 9 1.15 13.40 3.19
C ALA A 9 1.59 12.89 1.82
N LEU A 10 1.20 13.58 0.74
CA LEU A 10 1.64 13.31 -0.62
C LEU A 10 3.15 13.56 -0.74
N ALA A 11 3.66 14.67 -0.20
CA ALA A 11 5.10 14.94 -0.17
C ALA A 11 5.86 13.92 0.68
N MET A 12 5.31 13.45 1.81
CA MET A 12 5.94 12.41 2.64
C MET A 12 5.87 11.04 1.98
N THR A 13 4.81 10.71 1.25
CA THR A 13 4.70 9.44 0.50
C THR A 13 5.60 9.45 -0.73
N LEU A 14 5.65 10.58 -1.45
CA LEU A 14 6.55 10.78 -2.58
C LEU A 14 8.01 10.88 -2.11
N ALA A 15 8.28 11.54 -0.98
CA ALA A 15 9.60 11.61 -0.38
C ALA A 15 10.00 10.24 0.16
N PHE A 16 9.14 9.50 0.87
CA PHE A 16 9.45 8.13 1.27
C PHE A 16 9.69 7.23 0.06
N ALA A 17 8.84 7.30 -0.98
CA ALA A 17 9.06 6.57 -2.21
C ALA A 17 10.36 7.00 -2.90
N ALA A 18 10.77 8.26 -2.83
CA ALA A 18 11.99 8.78 -3.44
C ALA A 18 13.27 8.57 -2.58
N GLN A 19 13.11 8.51 -1.25
CA GLN A 19 14.18 8.49 -0.24
C GLN A 19 14.36 7.10 0.38
N ALA A 20 13.43 6.16 0.14
CA ALA A 20 13.66 4.76 0.41
C ALA A 20 14.97 4.38 -0.28
N GLN A 21 15.92 3.87 0.51
CA GLN A 21 17.28 3.57 0.09
C GLN A 21 17.25 2.87 -1.28
N GLU A 22 18.08 3.31 -2.24
CA GLU A 22 18.02 2.78 -3.62
C GLU A 22 18.07 1.24 -3.64
N ASP A 23 18.82 0.65 -2.71
CA ASP A 23 18.90 -0.79 -2.49
C ASP A 23 17.55 -1.44 -2.12
N PHE A 24 16.76 -0.78 -1.26
CA PHE A 24 15.43 -1.24 -0.87
C PHE A 24 14.48 -1.26 -2.07
N ARG A 25 14.45 -0.16 -2.84
CA ARG A 25 13.60 -0.06 -4.04
C ARG A 25 14.01 -1.13 -5.05
N HIS A 26 15.31 -1.27 -5.28
CA HIS A 26 15.82 -2.25 -6.24
C HIS A 26 15.46 -3.67 -5.82
N SER A 27 15.66 -4.03 -4.54
CA SER A 27 15.37 -5.39 -4.03
C SER A 27 13.90 -5.76 -4.21
N ILE A 28 12.95 -4.96 -3.70
CA ILE A 28 11.52 -5.28 -3.80
C ILE A 28 11.07 -5.40 -5.26
N ASP A 29 11.51 -4.47 -6.11
CA ASP A 29 11.15 -4.45 -7.51
C ASP A 29 11.68 -5.70 -8.24
N THR A 30 12.93 -6.11 -7.99
CA THR A 30 13.51 -7.31 -8.59
C THR A 30 12.92 -8.60 -8.04
N ASP A 31 12.66 -8.66 -6.73
CA ASP A 31 12.08 -9.82 -6.05
C ASP A 31 10.65 -10.09 -6.56
N LEU A 32 9.82 -9.04 -6.67
CA LEU A 32 8.47 -9.18 -7.20
C LEU A 32 8.47 -9.54 -8.69
N HIS A 33 9.42 -9.01 -9.47
CA HIS A 33 9.60 -9.39 -10.87
C HIS A 33 10.00 -10.87 -11.02
N ALA A 34 10.92 -11.36 -10.20
CA ALA A 34 11.31 -12.77 -10.16
C ALA A 34 10.12 -13.66 -9.78
N LEU A 35 9.37 -13.30 -8.74
CA LEU A 35 8.17 -14.03 -8.32
C LEU A 35 7.12 -14.08 -9.44
N ARG A 36 6.83 -12.95 -10.09
CA ARG A 36 5.91 -12.87 -11.24
C ARG A 36 6.35 -13.83 -12.34
N ASN A 37 7.63 -13.83 -12.72
CA ASN A 37 8.13 -14.66 -13.81
C ASN A 37 8.12 -16.16 -13.46
N CYS A 38 8.20 -16.51 -12.17
CA CYS A 38 8.07 -17.88 -11.70
C CYS A 38 6.61 -18.35 -11.70
N VAL A 39 5.70 -17.56 -11.13
CA VAL A 39 4.32 -17.98 -10.86
C VAL A 39 3.39 -17.77 -12.05
N VAL A 40 3.56 -16.68 -12.81
CA VAL A 40 2.69 -16.29 -13.93
C VAL A 40 3.49 -15.77 -15.14
N PRO A 41 4.39 -16.59 -15.72
CA PRO A 41 5.30 -16.16 -16.78
C PRO A 41 4.59 -15.63 -18.03
N GLY A 42 3.46 -16.24 -18.41
CA GLY A 42 2.72 -15.94 -19.64
C GLY A 42 1.65 -14.85 -19.51
N PHE A 43 1.58 -14.13 -18.38
CA PHE A 43 0.54 -13.11 -18.19
C PHE A 43 0.81 -11.90 -19.10
N HIS A 44 0.03 -11.79 -20.19
CA HIS A 44 0.06 -10.69 -21.13
C HIS A 44 -1.36 -10.35 -21.61
N TYR A 45 -1.99 -9.39 -20.95
CA TYR A 45 -3.35 -8.95 -21.30
C TYR A 45 -3.42 -7.42 -21.42
N SER A 46 -4.18 -6.92 -22.39
CA SER A 46 -4.32 -5.48 -22.68
C SER A 46 -5.57 -4.84 -22.10
N TYR A 47 -6.36 -5.55 -21.27
CA TYR A 47 -7.59 -4.97 -20.69
C TYR A 47 -7.29 -3.74 -19.81
N ASP A 48 -6.09 -3.67 -19.24
CA ASP A 48 -5.59 -2.58 -18.43
C ASP A 48 -5.40 -1.27 -19.23
N ASP A 49 -5.34 -1.32 -20.56
CA ASP A 49 -5.30 -0.14 -21.43
C ASP A 49 -6.66 0.59 -21.45
N TYR A 50 -7.75 -0.15 -21.24
CA TYR A 50 -9.12 0.37 -21.24
C TYR A 50 -9.67 0.58 -19.83
N LEU A 51 -9.37 -0.33 -18.90
CA LEU A 51 -9.92 -0.33 -17.54
C LEU A 51 -9.59 0.96 -16.77
N GLN A 52 -8.46 1.60 -17.06
CA GLN A 52 -8.05 2.87 -16.46
C GLN A 52 -9.06 4.02 -16.68
N TYR A 53 -9.87 3.96 -17.74
CA TYR A 53 -10.87 4.98 -18.08
C TYR A 53 -12.26 4.62 -17.56
N ALA A 54 -12.48 3.39 -17.09
CA ALA A 54 -13.78 2.92 -16.64
C ALA A 54 -14.41 3.81 -15.54
N PRO A 55 -13.65 4.27 -14.51
CA PRO A 55 -14.22 5.18 -13.52
C PRO A 55 -14.67 6.53 -14.11
N ALA A 56 -13.92 7.08 -15.07
CA ALA A 56 -14.31 8.33 -15.73
C ALA A 56 -15.54 8.16 -16.63
N ALA A 57 -15.61 7.06 -17.38
CA ALA A 57 -16.78 6.71 -18.18
C ALA A 57 -18.02 6.58 -17.29
N LEU A 58 -17.88 5.96 -16.11
CA LEU A 58 -18.95 5.87 -15.12
C LEU A 58 -19.35 7.24 -14.58
N THR A 59 -18.40 8.11 -14.21
CA THR A 59 -18.68 9.48 -13.75
C THR A 59 -19.50 10.26 -14.79
N LEU A 60 -19.05 10.26 -16.05
CA LEU A 60 -19.72 10.98 -17.13
C LEU A 60 -21.09 10.35 -17.47
N GLY A 61 -21.17 9.02 -17.48
CA GLY A 61 -22.41 8.28 -17.76
C GLY A 61 -23.49 8.54 -16.71
N LEU A 62 -23.15 8.45 -15.43
CA LEU A 62 -24.06 8.78 -14.33
C LEU A 62 -24.60 10.20 -14.47
N LYS A 63 -23.72 11.15 -14.80
CA LYS A 63 -24.11 12.55 -14.95
C LYS A 63 -25.00 12.79 -16.16
N ALA A 64 -24.69 12.13 -17.28
CA ALA A 64 -25.51 12.18 -18.49
C ALA A 64 -26.91 11.58 -18.28
N CYS A 65 -27.02 10.54 -17.44
CA CYS A 65 -28.28 9.95 -17.02
C CYS A 65 -29.06 10.81 -16.00
N GLY A 66 -28.57 12.00 -15.64
CA GLY A 66 -29.23 12.90 -14.69
C GLY A 66 -28.96 12.55 -13.23
N TYR A 67 -28.05 11.62 -12.93
CA TYR A 67 -27.66 11.34 -11.55
C TYR A 67 -26.81 12.51 -11.03
N GLU A 68 -27.37 13.20 -10.05
CA GLU A 68 -26.80 14.39 -9.43
C GLU A 68 -25.45 14.09 -8.78
N SER A 69 -24.42 14.77 -9.27
CA SER A 69 -23.06 14.71 -8.73
C SER A 69 -22.79 15.91 -7.81
N ARG A 70 -21.61 15.95 -7.18
CA ARG A 70 -21.15 17.09 -6.37
C ARG A 70 -21.25 18.42 -7.13
N SER A 71 -20.81 18.41 -8.38
CA SER A 71 -20.59 19.62 -9.18
C SER A 71 -21.54 19.70 -10.37
N GLY A 72 -21.95 20.89 -10.81
CA GLY A 72 -22.56 21.10 -12.12
C GLY A 72 -21.59 20.74 -13.26
N TRP A 73 -22.11 20.53 -14.48
CA TRP A 73 -21.31 20.12 -15.65
C TRP A 73 -20.04 20.97 -15.86
N GLY A 74 -20.19 22.30 -15.85
CA GLY A 74 -19.05 23.20 -16.06
C GLY A 74 -17.98 23.07 -14.98
N ARG A 75 -18.37 23.03 -13.70
CA ARG A 75 -17.43 22.90 -12.57
C ARG A 75 -16.73 21.55 -12.56
N MET A 76 -17.45 20.47 -12.87
CA MET A 76 -16.88 19.13 -12.95
C MET A 76 -15.83 19.05 -14.06
N ILE A 77 -16.19 19.46 -15.29
CA ILE A 77 -15.27 19.41 -16.43
C ILE A 77 -14.01 20.26 -16.18
N VAL A 78 -14.15 21.44 -15.58
CA VAL A 78 -12.98 22.27 -15.23
C VAL A 78 -12.10 21.60 -14.18
N SER A 79 -12.70 21.03 -13.13
CA SER A 79 -11.97 20.25 -12.11
C SER A 79 -11.21 19.09 -12.73
N ASP A 80 -11.88 18.35 -13.62
CA ASP A 80 -11.31 17.18 -14.27
C ASP A 80 -10.18 17.57 -15.24
N ALA A 81 -10.35 18.67 -15.97
CA ALA A 81 -9.33 19.20 -16.88
C ALA A 81 -8.07 19.64 -16.14
N PHE A 82 -8.20 20.42 -15.05
CA PHE A 82 -7.05 20.81 -14.23
C PHE A 82 -6.32 19.57 -13.68
N SER A 83 -7.09 18.62 -13.15
CA SER A 83 -6.55 17.38 -12.60
C SER A 83 -5.78 16.57 -13.66
N ALA A 84 -6.33 16.45 -14.88
CA ALA A 84 -5.70 15.75 -15.99
C ALA A 84 -4.43 16.43 -16.49
N VAL A 85 -4.44 17.77 -16.60
CA VAL A 85 -3.26 18.55 -17.01
C VAL A 85 -2.13 18.42 -16.00
N ILE A 86 -2.43 18.53 -14.71
CA ILE A 86 -1.42 18.37 -13.64
C ILE A 86 -0.84 16.95 -13.69
N MET A 87 -1.70 15.93 -13.73
CA MET A 87 -1.27 14.54 -13.79
C MET A 87 -0.39 14.26 -15.01
N ALA A 88 -0.84 14.67 -16.21
CA ALA A 88 -0.11 14.46 -17.45
C ALA A 88 1.22 15.20 -17.45
N GLY A 89 1.26 16.44 -16.97
CA GLY A 89 2.49 17.23 -16.85
C GLY A 89 3.50 16.57 -15.92
N THR A 90 3.06 16.15 -14.72
CA THR A 90 3.94 15.50 -13.74
C THR A 90 4.44 14.15 -14.22
N VAL A 91 3.56 13.28 -14.75
CA VAL A 91 3.94 11.94 -15.23
C VAL A 91 4.89 12.05 -16.41
N ASN A 92 4.58 12.85 -17.43
CA ASN A 92 5.45 12.96 -18.60
C ASN A 92 6.78 13.62 -18.25
N GLY A 93 6.78 14.67 -17.43
CA GLY A 93 8.01 15.30 -16.95
C GLY A 93 8.93 14.28 -16.27
N LEU A 94 8.43 13.56 -15.27
CA LEU A 94 9.22 12.53 -14.57
C LEU A 94 9.65 11.39 -15.50
N LYS A 95 8.81 10.99 -16.45
CA LYS A 95 9.11 9.87 -17.35
C LYS A 95 10.28 10.14 -18.27
N TYR A 96 10.34 11.35 -18.82
CA TYR A 96 11.44 11.75 -19.71
C TYR A 96 12.68 12.21 -18.94
N SER A 97 12.54 12.63 -17.68
CA SER A 97 13.69 12.98 -16.84
C SER A 97 14.38 11.77 -16.20
N VAL A 98 13.61 10.79 -15.68
CA VAL A 98 14.18 9.64 -14.94
C VAL A 98 14.68 8.55 -15.88
N GLY A 99 14.03 8.32 -17.02
CA GLY A 99 14.53 7.39 -18.03
C GLY A 99 14.67 5.93 -17.56
N ARG A 100 13.89 5.51 -16.56
CA ARG A 100 13.99 4.16 -15.95
C ARG A 100 13.64 3.07 -16.97
N LEU A 101 14.48 2.05 -17.08
CA LEU A 101 14.22 0.87 -17.92
C LEU A 101 13.06 0.05 -17.35
N ARG A 102 12.18 -0.44 -18.23
CA ARG A 102 11.07 -1.34 -17.87
C ARG A 102 11.57 -2.75 -17.47
N PRO A 103 10.78 -3.51 -16.71
CA PRO A 103 11.11 -4.91 -16.38
C PRO A 103 11.31 -5.79 -17.63
N ASP A 104 10.53 -5.56 -18.69
CA ASP A 104 10.65 -6.26 -19.97
C ASP A 104 11.83 -5.82 -20.85
N GLY A 105 12.64 -4.86 -20.41
CA GLY A 105 13.76 -4.30 -21.19
C GLY A 105 13.36 -3.49 -22.43
N SER A 106 12.06 -3.30 -22.69
CA SER A 106 11.59 -2.76 -23.97
C SER A 106 11.91 -1.28 -24.17
N ARG A 107 11.79 -0.46 -23.12
CA ARG A 107 11.91 1.01 -23.19
C ARG A 107 12.36 1.64 -21.86
N ARG A 108 13.03 2.79 -21.96
CA ARG A 108 13.48 3.64 -20.84
C ARG A 108 12.44 4.68 -20.43
N ASN A 109 11.23 4.21 -20.15
CA ASN A 109 10.12 5.08 -19.76
C ASN A 109 9.21 4.40 -18.72
N SER A 110 9.80 3.70 -17.76
CA SER A 110 9.07 2.94 -16.75
C SER A 110 8.47 3.86 -15.67
N PHE A 111 9.27 4.72 -15.05
CA PHE A 111 8.84 5.55 -13.93
C PHE A 111 8.20 6.87 -14.40
N PRO A 112 7.13 7.38 -13.76
CA PRO A 112 6.11 6.63 -13.03
C PRO A 112 5.14 5.94 -14.00
N SER A 113 4.28 5.05 -13.49
CA SER A 113 3.26 4.38 -14.30
C SER A 113 2.14 5.34 -14.71
N GLY A 114 2.05 5.69 -15.99
CA GLY A 114 1.01 6.58 -16.51
C GLY A 114 -0.40 5.95 -16.52
N HIS A 115 -0.48 4.64 -16.77
CA HIS A 115 -1.75 3.92 -16.72
C HIS A 115 -2.31 3.87 -15.29
N THR A 116 -1.44 3.60 -14.32
CA THR A 116 -1.82 3.64 -12.91
C THR A 116 -2.21 5.05 -12.48
N ALA A 117 -1.44 6.07 -12.88
CA ALA A 117 -1.76 7.46 -12.57
C ALA A 117 -3.13 7.89 -13.12
N THR A 118 -3.43 7.49 -14.36
CA THR A 118 -4.74 7.75 -14.99
C THR A 118 -5.85 7.02 -14.25
N ALA A 119 -5.69 5.73 -13.95
CA ALA A 119 -6.73 4.95 -13.26
C ALA A 119 -7.04 5.47 -11.85
N PHE A 120 -6.01 5.83 -11.08
CA PHE A 120 -6.21 6.42 -9.75
C PHE A 120 -6.76 7.84 -9.81
N MET A 121 -6.40 8.62 -10.84
CA MET A 121 -7.00 9.93 -11.11
C MET A 121 -8.50 9.79 -11.39
N THR A 122 -8.90 8.96 -12.35
CA THR A 122 -10.32 8.77 -12.72
C THR A 122 -11.14 8.18 -11.57
N ALA A 123 -10.57 7.25 -10.78
CA ALA A 123 -11.18 6.74 -9.56
C ALA A 123 -11.39 7.83 -8.50
N THR A 124 -10.42 8.73 -8.34
CA THR A 124 -10.51 9.84 -7.38
C THR A 124 -11.54 10.90 -7.85
N MET A 125 -11.66 11.14 -9.15
CA MET A 125 -12.73 11.99 -9.72
C MET A 125 -14.11 11.40 -9.44
N LEU A 126 -14.31 10.11 -9.70
CA LEU A 126 -15.55 9.40 -9.38
C LEU A 126 -15.88 9.50 -7.88
N HIS A 127 -14.88 9.32 -7.01
CA HIS A 127 -15.03 9.48 -5.57
C HIS A 127 -15.43 10.92 -5.19
N LYS A 128 -14.79 11.95 -5.77
CA LYS A 128 -15.13 13.36 -5.49
C LYS A 128 -16.53 13.74 -5.94
N GLU A 129 -16.99 13.20 -7.06
CA GLU A 129 -18.29 13.54 -7.63
C GLU A 129 -19.45 12.75 -7.04
N TYR A 130 -19.24 11.47 -6.70
CA TYR A 130 -20.30 10.54 -6.30
C TYR A 130 -20.07 9.79 -4.99
N GLY A 131 -18.88 9.86 -4.38
CA GLY A 131 -18.58 9.15 -3.13
C GLY A 131 -19.49 9.55 -1.96
N TRP A 132 -19.95 10.80 -1.94
CA TRP A 132 -20.92 11.30 -0.95
C TRP A 132 -22.32 10.69 -1.07
N ARG A 133 -22.67 10.19 -2.27
CA ARG A 133 -23.94 9.47 -2.50
C ARG A 133 -23.87 8.04 -1.99
N SER A 134 -22.75 7.38 -2.24
CA SER A 134 -22.56 5.98 -1.86
C SER A 134 -21.07 5.61 -1.81
N PRO A 135 -20.59 4.95 -0.73
CA PRO A 135 -19.22 4.44 -0.66
C PRO A 135 -18.86 3.50 -1.80
N TRP A 136 -19.86 2.79 -2.35
CA TRP A 136 -19.67 1.79 -3.40
C TRP A 136 -19.07 2.37 -4.68
N PHE A 137 -19.32 3.65 -4.99
CA PHE A 137 -18.65 4.32 -6.11
C PHE A 137 -17.14 4.45 -5.89
N SER A 138 -16.74 4.79 -4.68
CA SER A 138 -15.32 4.88 -4.29
C SER A 138 -14.67 3.50 -4.31
N ILE A 139 -15.31 2.50 -3.70
CA ILE A 139 -14.82 1.11 -3.66
C ILE A 139 -14.64 0.59 -5.09
N GLY A 140 -15.66 0.72 -5.94
CA GLY A 140 -15.61 0.26 -7.32
C GLY A 140 -14.51 0.96 -8.13
N GLY A 141 -14.43 2.29 -8.02
CA GLY A 141 -13.42 3.08 -8.72
C GLY A 141 -11.99 2.70 -8.34
N TYR A 142 -11.68 2.66 -7.04
CA TYR A 142 -10.34 2.30 -6.58
C TYR A 142 -10.01 0.82 -6.79
N THR A 143 -11.02 -0.06 -6.80
CA THR A 143 -10.82 -1.48 -7.18
C THR A 143 -10.37 -1.59 -8.63
N ALA A 144 -11.04 -0.90 -9.56
CA ALA A 144 -10.63 -0.86 -10.97
C ALA A 144 -9.22 -0.27 -11.15
N ALA A 145 -8.88 0.76 -10.36
CA ALA A 145 -7.54 1.34 -10.35
C ALA A 145 -6.47 0.38 -9.81
N ALA A 146 -6.76 -0.34 -8.73
CA ALA A 146 -5.87 -1.34 -8.15
C ALA A 146 -5.63 -2.52 -9.12
N VAL A 147 -6.69 -3.03 -9.75
CA VAL A 147 -6.59 -4.08 -10.78
C VAL A 147 -5.72 -3.60 -11.96
N THR A 148 -5.89 -2.35 -12.41
CA THR A 148 -5.03 -1.77 -13.45
C THR A 148 -3.56 -1.76 -13.01
N GLY A 149 -3.26 -1.28 -11.79
CA GLY A 149 -1.91 -1.24 -11.25
C GLY A 149 -1.26 -2.62 -11.15
N ILE A 150 -1.99 -3.60 -10.60
CA ILE A 150 -1.54 -5.01 -10.50
C ILE A 150 -1.28 -5.57 -11.90
N SER A 151 -2.19 -5.37 -12.85
CA SER A 151 -2.02 -5.84 -14.23
C SER A 151 -0.75 -5.27 -14.87
N ARG A 152 -0.37 -4.02 -14.58
CA ARG A 152 0.88 -3.42 -15.11
C ARG A 152 2.14 -4.09 -14.57
N ILE A 153 2.13 -4.54 -13.32
CA ILE A 153 3.20 -5.35 -12.73
C ILE A 153 3.21 -6.73 -13.41
N LEU A 154 2.05 -7.38 -13.49
CA LEU A 154 1.92 -8.70 -14.10
C LEU A 154 2.25 -8.72 -15.60
N ASN A 155 2.10 -7.61 -16.31
CA ASN A 155 2.48 -7.47 -17.73
C ASN A 155 3.97 -7.09 -17.93
N ASN A 156 4.79 -7.03 -16.87
CA ASN A 156 6.19 -6.55 -16.92
C ASN A 156 6.36 -5.14 -17.52
N ARG A 157 5.33 -4.30 -17.42
CA ARG A 157 5.34 -2.94 -17.99
C ARG A 157 5.95 -1.92 -17.04
N HIS A 158 5.79 -2.16 -15.74
CA HIS A 158 6.17 -1.22 -14.69
C HIS A 158 6.63 -1.98 -13.44
N TRP A 159 7.64 -1.43 -12.77
CA TRP A 159 8.03 -1.90 -11.45
C TRP A 159 6.98 -1.51 -10.41
N LEU A 160 6.94 -2.20 -9.26
CA LEU A 160 5.98 -1.91 -8.19
C LEU A 160 6.09 -0.46 -7.72
N SER A 161 7.31 0.04 -7.55
CA SER A 161 7.56 1.42 -7.16
C SER A 161 7.08 2.44 -8.22
N ASP A 162 7.04 2.08 -9.51
CA ASP A 162 6.46 2.94 -10.56
C ASP A 162 4.94 3.02 -10.45
N VAL A 163 4.29 1.91 -10.06
CA VAL A 163 2.84 1.79 -9.87
C VAL A 163 2.40 2.59 -8.64
N ILE A 164 3.11 2.44 -7.50
CA ILE A 164 2.85 3.20 -6.27
C ILE A 164 2.98 4.71 -6.53
N ALA A 165 4.07 5.13 -7.18
CA ALA A 165 4.28 6.54 -7.51
C ALA A 165 3.22 7.06 -8.49
N GLY A 166 2.82 6.25 -9.48
CA GLY A 166 1.74 6.58 -10.41
C GLY A 166 0.42 6.83 -9.67
N GLY A 167 0.01 5.92 -8.79
CA GLY A 167 -1.21 6.07 -7.99
C GLY A 167 -1.21 7.34 -7.12
N ALA A 168 -0.09 7.63 -6.46
CA ALA A 168 0.08 8.84 -5.64
C ALA A 168 -0.06 10.12 -6.47
N ILE A 169 0.59 10.19 -7.65
CA ILE A 169 0.47 11.34 -8.57
C ILE A 169 -0.98 11.49 -9.05
N GLY A 170 -1.66 10.40 -9.39
CA GLY A 170 -3.06 10.42 -9.83
C GLY A 170 -4.00 11.01 -8.80
N ILE A 171 -3.95 10.50 -7.56
CA ILE A 171 -4.73 11.04 -6.43
C ILE A 171 -4.35 12.50 -6.16
N GLY A 172 -3.04 12.78 -6.06
CA GLY A 172 -2.45 14.10 -5.88
C GLY A 172 -3.02 15.17 -6.80
N SER A 173 -3.07 14.83 -8.08
CA SER A 173 -3.47 15.74 -9.15
C SER A 173 -4.95 16.09 -9.07
N VAL A 174 -5.82 15.13 -8.68
CA VAL A 174 -7.25 15.40 -8.48
C VAL A 174 -7.48 16.34 -7.32
N HIS A 175 -6.84 16.09 -6.17
CA HIS A 175 -6.97 16.99 -5.03
C HIS A 175 -6.50 18.41 -5.36
N LEU A 176 -5.42 18.57 -6.13
CA LEU A 176 -4.94 19.89 -6.55
C LEU A 176 -5.87 20.55 -7.57
N GLY A 177 -6.35 19.81 -8.58
CA GLY A 177 -7.25 20.32 -9.61
C GLY A 177 -8.61 20.77 -9.05
N TYR A 178 -9.19 19.97 -8.15
CA TYR A 178 -10.41 20.35 -7.44
C TYR A 178 -10.18 21.50 -6.47
N PHE A 179 -9.02 21.57 -5.80
CA PHE A 179 -8.69 22.74 -4.97
C PHE A 179 -8.62 24.04 -5.78
N ILE A 180 -7.93 24.03 -6.93
CA ILE A 180 -7.86 25.18 -7.84
C ILE A 180 -9.26 25.59 -8.29
N THR A 181 -10.08 24.61 -8.67
CA THR A 181 -11.45 24.87 -9.13
C THR A 181 -12.34 25.40 -8.01
N ASP A 182 -12.21 24.88 -6.79
CA ASP A 182 -12.91 25.38 -5.61
C ASP A 182 -12.51 26.83 -5.29
N CYS A 183 -11.25 27.21 -5.50
CA CYS A 183 -10.81 28.61 -5.38
C CYS A 183 -11.43 29.52 -6.46
N ILE A 184 -11.57 29.04 -7.69
CA ILE A 184 -12.12 29.81 -8.82
C ILE A 184 -13.65 29.97 -8.70
N PHE A 185 -14.36 28.86 -8.47
CA PHE A 185 -15.82 28.81 -8.49
C PHE A 185 -16.46 29.04 -7.12
N LYS A 186 -15.70 28.93 -6.01
CA LYS A 186 -16.22 28.99 -4.63
C LYS A 186 -17.37 28.00 -4.45
N GLU A 187 -18.57 28.48 -4.11
CA GLU A 187 -19.78 27.65 -3.97
C GLU A 187 -20.58 27.52 -5.27
N LYS A 188 -20.25 28.29 -6.32
CA LYS A 188 -21.01 28.27 -7.57
C LYS A 188 -20.91 26.92 -8.26
N GLY A 189 -22.06 26.37 -8.66
CA GLY A 189 -22.13 25.09 -9.34
C GLY A 189 -21.76 23.90 -8.45
N LEU A 190 -21.84 24.02 -7.13
CA LEU A 190 -22.08 22.86 -6.27
C LEU A 190 -23.57 22.52 -6.31
N TYR A 191 -23.88 21.24 -6.11
CA TYR A 191 -25.24 20.80 -5.86
C TYR A 191 -25.69 21.29 -4.47
N ASP A 192 -26.88 21.86 -4.35
CA ASP A 192 -27.36 22.49 -3.10
C ASP A 192 -27.47 21.50 -1.93
N GLY A 193 -27.70 20.22 -2.21
CA GLY A 193 -27.69 19.14 -1.21
C GLY A 193 -26.32 18.47 -1.01
N TYR A 194 -25.25 19.00 -1.62
CA TYR A 194 -23.92 18.44 -1.46
C TYR A 194 -23.42 18.68 -0.04
N VAL A 195 -23.21 17.59 0.68
CA VAL A 195 -22.48 17.57 1.94
C VAL A 195 -21.10 17.01 1.63
N ASP A 196 -20.05 17.74 2.00
CA ASP A 196 -18.67 17.25 1.88
C ASP A 196 -18.57 15.87 2.54
N PRO A 197 -18.24 14.80 1.81
CA PRO A 197 -18.13 13.45 2.35
C PRO A 197 -16.95 13.27 3.32
N GLU A 198 -16.35 14.35 3.82
CA GLU A 198 -15.81 14.39 5.17
C GLU A 198 -16.92 14.11 6.20
N PHE A 199 -17.47 12.90 6.14
CA PHE A 199 -18.50 12.35 6.99
C PHE A 199 -18.07 12.50 8.45
N TYR A 200 -18.64 13.46 9.18
CA TYR A 200 -18.63 13.48 10.65
C TYR A 200 -17.26 13.30 11.33
N TYR A 201 -16.13 13.54 10.64
CA TYR A 201 -14.85 13.62 11.32
C TYR A 201 -14.85 14.95 12.05
N ASN A 202 -15.12 14.90 13.36
CA ASN A 202 -14.83 16.04 14.20
C ASN A 202 -13.30 16.05 14.39
N PRO A 203 -12.55 16.98 13.78
CA PRO A 203 -11.11 17.06 13.99
C PRO A 203 -10.70 17.32 15.44
N ALA A 204 -11.66 17.69 16.31
CA ALA A 204 -11.46 17.79 17.75
C ALA A 204 -11.56 16.43 18.49
N LYS A 205 -12.13 15.38 17.88
CA LYS A 205 -12.10 14.01 18.41
C LYS A 205 -10.85 13.32 17.90
N LYS A 206 -9.74 13.52 18.62
CA LYS A 206 -8.52 12.72 18.43
C LYS A 206 -8.86 11.28 18.84
N HIS A 207 -8.97 10.38 17.88
CA HIS A 207 -9.13 8.96 18.17
C HIS A 207 -7.76 8.32 18.18
N TYR A 208 -7.25 8.01 19.38
CA TYR A 208 -6.09 7.14 19.48
C TYR A 208 -6.55 5.73 19.13
N VAL A 209 -5.78 5.04 18.30
CA VAL A 209 -6.10 3.69 17.88
C VAL A 209 -5.02 2.78 18.43
N ALA A 210 -5.39 1.74 19.17
CA ALA A 210 -4.53 0.57 19.29
C ALA A 210 -5.15 -0.60 18.55
N GLU A 211 -4.31 -1.32 17.82
CA GLU A 211 -4.70 -2.43 16.99
C GLU A 211 -3.92 -3.69 17.38
N LEU A 212 -4.64 -4.80 17.46
CA LEU A 212 -4.04 -6.14 17.43
C LEU A 212 -3.90 -6.53 15.96
N VAL A 213 -2.69 -6.87 15.55
CA VAL A 213 -2.33 -7.11 14.14
C VAL A 213 -1.99 -8.58 13.97
N PHE A 214 -2.64 -9.25 13.04
CA PHE A 214 -2.35 -10.64 12.66
C PHE A 214 -2.20 -10.75 11.16
N GLY A 215 -1.23 -11.52 10.68
CA GLY A 215 -1.02 -11.67 9.25
C GLY A 215 -0.18 -12.87 8.89
N ARG A 216 -0.17 -13.15 7.58
CA ARG A 216 0.70 -14.11 6.93
C ARG A 216 1.78 -13.37 6.17
N ARG A 217 3.03 -13.74 6.41
CA ARG A 217 4.20 -13.20 5.72
C ARG A 217 4.55 -14.12 4.56
N PHE A 218 4.54 -13.55 3.37
CA PHE A 218 4.99 -14.17 2.13
C PHE A 218 6.38 -13.63 1.82
N ILE A 219 7.29 -14.53 1.50
CA ILE A 219 8.67 -14.18 1.18
C ILE A 219 8.73 -13.89 -0.32
N LEU A 220 9.11 -12.67 -0.68
CA LEU A 220 9.21 -12.23 -2.07
C LEU A 220 10.62 -12.49 -2.61
N GLY A 221 11.64 -12.26 -1.79
CA GLY A 221 13.03 -12.50 -2.14
C GLY A 221 14.01 -11.97 -1.08
N GLY A 222 15.31 -12.15 -1.31
CA GLY A 222 16.37 -11.86 -0.35
C GLY A 222 17.55 -12.81 -0.50
N ALA A 223 18.22 -12.77 -1.66
CA ALA A 223 19.22 -13.76 -2.04
C ALA A 223 20.28 -13.99 -0.94
N GLY A 224 20.31 -15.16 -0.29
CA GLY A 224 21.46 -15.56 0.52
C GLY A 224 21.39 -15.36 2.04
N TYR A 225 20.21 -15.32 2.66
CA TYR A 225 20.13 -15.53 4.11
C TYR A 225 20.66 -16.93 4.48
N LYS A 226 21.95 -17.02 4.82
CA LYS A 226 22.67 -18.25 5.15
C LYS A 226 22.36 -18.71 6.58
N ALA A 227 21.10 -19.02 6.84
CA ALA A 227 20.75 -20.12 7.73
C ALA A 227 20.14 -21.21 6.83
N ALA A 228 20.73 -22.42 6.85
CA ALA A 228 20.37 -23.56 5.99
C ALA A 228 20.43 -23.37 4.45
N GLY A 229 21.00 -22.28 3.93
CA GLY A 229 21.27 -22.12 2.49
C GLY A 229 20.03 -21.93 1.60
N THR A 230 18.86 -21.71 2.20
CA THR A 230 17.57 -21.50 1.51
C THR A 230 16.87 -20.24 2.04
N LEU A 231 15.98 -19.66 1.23
CA LEU A 231 15.11 -18.59 1.70
C LEU A 231 14.02 -19.17 2.62
N PRO A 232 13.53 -18.42 3.63
CA PRO A 232 12.30 -18.80 4.30
C PRO A 232 11.18 -18.91 3.24
N VAL A 233 10.30 -19.89 3.38
CA VAL A 233 9.20 -20.15 2.45
C VAL A 233 7.87 -19.60 2.91
N ARG A 234 7.72 -19.39 4.23
CA ARG A 234 6.50 -18.84 4.81
C ARG A 234 6.78 -18.20 6.16
N GLY A 235 5.88 -17.30 6.55
CA GLY A 235 5.88 -16.79 7.90
C GLY A 235 4.52 -16.34 8.39
N SER A 236 4.45 -16.09 9.69
CA SER A 236 3.30 -15.45 10.34
C SER A 236 3.73 -14.10 10.90
N LEU A 237 2.76 -13.24 11.20
CA LEU A 237 2.96 -12.00 11.94
C LEU A 237 1.86 -11.88 12.98
N ALA A 238 2.25 -11.57 14.22
CA ALA A 238 1.36 -11.16 15.29
C ALA A 238 1.98 -9.94 15.99
N GLY A 239 1.19 -8.92 16.29
CA GLY A 239 1.74 -7.71 16.88
C GLY A 239 0.70 -6.74 17.38
N LEU A 240 1.21 -5.60 17.85
CA LEU A 240 0.44 -4.45 18.29
C LEU A 240 0.83 -3.26 17.43
N SER A 241 -0.15 -2.47 17.00
CA SER A 241 0.09 -1.14 16.42
C SER A 241 -0.67 -0.06 17.16
N ALA A 242 -0.13 1.15 17.13
CA ALA A 242 -0.77 2.34 17.68
C ALA A 242 -0.73 3.46 16.65
N ASP A 243 -1.89 4.02 16.33
CA ASP A 243 -2.04 5.17 15.43
C ASP A 243 -2.41 6.41 16.26
N VAL A 244 -1.56 7.44 16.20
CA VAL A 244 -1.72 8.72 16.88
C VAL A 244 -2.03 9.81 15.85
N PRO A 245 -3.28 10.30 15.79
CA PRO A 245 -3.64 11.35 14.83
C PRO A 245 -2.97 12.69 15.20
N LEU A 246 -2.34 13.32 14.22
CA LEU A 246 -1.74 14.65 14.35
C LEU A 246 -2.61 15.74 13.71
N ALA A 247 -3.24 15.42 12.57
CA ALA A 247 -4.09 16.30 11.80
C ALA A 247 -5.22 15.48 11.16
N PRO A 248 -6.25 16.12 10.56
CA PRO A 248 -7.32 15.38 9.89
C PRO A 248 -6.78 14.41 8.84
N GLY A 249 -7.03 13.12 9.05
CA GLY A 249 -6.56 12.04 8.19
C GLY A 249 -5.05 11.77 8.25
N THR A 250 -4.23 12.51 9.00
CA THR A 250 -2.77 12.28 9.08
C THR A 250 -2.34 11.99 10.51
N GLY A 251 -1.45 11.02 10.68
CA GLY A 251 -0.89 10.74 12.00
C GLY A 251 0.41 9.97 11.96
N LEU A 252 0.87 9.61 13.16
CA LEU A 252 2.01 8.73 13.38
C LEU A 252 1.52 7.33 13.70
N THR A 253 2.19 6.32 13.17
CA THR A 253 1.93 4.91 13.50
C THR A 253 3.17 4.29 14.11
N ALA A 254 3.00 3.43 15.09
CA ALA A 254 4.06 2.60 15.64
C ALA A 254 3.57 1.15 15.70
N ARG A 255 4.42 0.18 15.35
CA ARG A 255 4.11 -1.25 15.37
C ARG A 255 5.23 -2.04 16.02
N ALA A 256 4.88 -2.90 16.96
CA ALA A 256 5.76 -3.93 17.48
C ALA A 256 5.16 -5.29 17.12
N SER A 257 5.95 -6.15 16.47
CA SER A 257 5.47 -7.45 15.99
C SER A 257 6.49 -8.55 16.19
N SER A 258 5.95 -9.74 16.44
CA SER A 258 6.64 -11.02 16.36
C SER A 258 6.20 -11.74 15.10
N SER A 259 7.09 -12.50 14.49
CA SER A 259 6.88 -13.23 13.27
C SER A 259 7.63 -14.56 13.34
N SER A 260 7.11 -15.58 12.67
CA SER A 260 7.85 -16.82 12.44
C SER A 260 8.36 -16.83 11.01
N LEU A 261 9.62 -17.25 10.79
CA LEU A 261 10.16 -17.55 9.47
C LEU A 261 10.41 -19.06 9.41
N THR A 262 9.72 -19.75 8.52
CA THR A 262 9.88 -21.20 8.31
C THR A 262 10.63 -21.43 7.01
N PHE A 263 11.65 -22.27 7.05
CA PHE A 263 12.51 -22.63 5.92
C PHE A 263 12.09 -23.99 5.33
N GLU A 264 12.55 -24.30 4.11
CA GLU A 264 12.33 -25.62 3.49
C GLU A 264 12.95 -26.75 4.31
N SER A 265 14.06 -26.47 4.99
CA SER A 265 14.73 -27.36 5.93
C SER A 265 13.92 -27.63 7.21
N SER A 266 12.69 -27.12 7.32
CA SER A 266 11.84 -27.18 8.51
C SER A 266 12.40 -26.46 9.74
N GLU A 267 13.43 -25.63 9.55
CA GLU A 267 13.90 -24.70 10.56
C GLU A 267 12.89 -23.56 10.73
N VAL A 268 12.62 -23.20 11.98
CA VAL A 268 11.78 -22.07 12.34
C VAL A 268 12.62 -21.05 13.12
N ILE A 269 12.72 -19.84 12.57
CA ILE A 269 13.43 -18.72 13.19
C ILE A 269 12.43 -17.64 13.60
N PRO A 270 12.35 -17.27 14.89
CA PRO A 270 11.53 -16.14 15.30
C PRO A 270 12.17 -14.83 14.85
N LEU A 271 11.34 -13.93 14.33
CA LEU A 271 11.70 -12.61 13.85
C LEU A 271 10.88 -11.59 14.63
N TYR A 272 11.53 -10.59 15.19
CA TYR A 272 10.90 -9.49 15.90
C TYR A 272 11.17 -8.19 15.16
N SER A 273 10.21 -7.27 15.18
CA SER A 273 10.41 -5.95 14.57
C SER A 273 9.66 -4.86 15.33
N THR A 274 10.31 -3.72 15.47
CA THR A 274 9.69 -2.47 15.91
C THR A 274 9.81 -1.46 14.80
N MET A 275 8.68 -0.87 14.39
CA MET A 275 8.58 0.05 13.27
C MET A 275 7.77 1.28 13.69
N THR A 276 8.13 2.45 13.16
CA THR A 276 7.40 3.69 13.36
C THR A 276 7.36 4.49 12.07
N GLY A 277 6.36 5.32 11.88
CA GLY A 277 6.28 6.18 10.72
C GLY A 277 5.00 6.98 10.64
N GLY A 278 4.62 7.34 9.41
CA GLY A 278 3.46 8.18 9.14
C GLY A 278 2.37 7.40 8.44
N PHE A 279 1.12 7.79 8.69
CA PHE A 279 -0.03 7.29 7.95
C PHE A 279 -0.92 8.43 7.43
N TYR A 280 -1.68 8.11 6.38
CA TYR A 280 -2.76 8.93 5.90
C TYR A 280 -4.02 8.09 5.66
N ASN A 281 -5.16 8.54 6.19
CA ASN A 281 -6.45 7.88 6.10
C ASN A 281 -7.38 8.63 5.14
N PHE A 282 -7.63 8.01 4.00
CA PHE A 282 -8.69 8.40 3.08
C PHE A 282 -10.02 7.86 3.59
N HIS A 283 -10.96 8.74 3.90
CA HIS A 283 -12.29 8.34 4.33
C HIS A 283 -13.21 8.30 3.11
N PHE A 284 -13.80 7.14 2.85
CA PHE A 284 -14.72 6.95 1.73
C PHE A 284 -16.19 6.93 2.16
N ALA A 285 -16.47 6.54 3.41
CA ALA A 285 -17.75 6.67 4.10
C ALA A 285 -17.54 6.66 5.62
N LYS A 286 -18.62 6.93 6.40
CA LYS A 286 -18.61 6.78 7.88
C LYS A 286 -18.00 5.44 8.34
N ILE A 287 -18.29 4.39 7.59
CA ILE A 287 -17.90 3.03 7.91
C ILE A 287 -16.64 2.56 7.19
N LEU A 288 -16.05 3.34 6.27
CA LEU A 288 -14.96 2.85 5.42
C LEU A 288 -13.80 3.84 5.30
N GLU A 289 -12.62 3.37 5.69
CA GLU A 289 -11.37 4.13 5.70
C GLU A 289 -10.26 3.35 4.98
N LEU A 290 -9.57 3.98 4.02
CA LEU A 290 -8.33 3.47 3.45
C LEU A 290 -7.14 4.20 4.03
N GLN A 291 -6.35 3.48 4.80
CA GLN A 291 -5.07 3.91 5.31
C GLN A 291 -3.96 3.61 4.29
N VAL A 292 -3.09 4.57 4.07
CA VAL A 292 -1.75 4.36 3.50
C VAL A 292 -0.73 4.68 4.58
N LYS A 293 0.33 3.89 4.69
CA LYS A 293 1.37 4.11 5.71
C LYS A 293 2.76 3.81 5.17
N ALA A 294 3.73 4.52 5.71
CA ALA A 294 5.15 4.27 5.51
C ALA A 294 5.82 4.23 6.88
N MET A 295 6.69 3.24 7.07
CA MET A 295 7.31 2.91 8.35
C MET A 295 8.79 2.60 8.17
N ALA A 296 9.58 2.89 9.20
CA ALA A 296 10.97 2.51 9.31
C ALA A 296 11.24 2.06 10.76
N GLY A 297 12.24 1.21 10.94
CA GLY A 297 12.59 0.74 12.26
C GLY A 297 13.66 -0.34 12.25
N TYR A 298 13.58 -1.24 13.22
CA TYR A 298 14.60 -2.24 13.48
C TYR A 298 13.97 -3.63 13.58
N ALA A 299 14.60 -4.61 12.92
CA ALA A 299 14.20 -6.01 12.99
C ALA A 299 15.38 -6.85 13.48
N TRP A 300 15.08 -7.87 14.28
CA TRP A 300 16.08 -8.80 14.78
C TRP A 300 15.50 -10.19 14.88
N SER A 301 16.34 -11.19 14.66
CA SER A 301 15.97 -12.59 14.76
C SER A 301 16.47 -13.20 16.07
N GLY A 302 15.66 -14.07 16.66
CA GLY A 302 16.09 -14.92 17.76
C GLY A 302 16.82 -16.16 17.26
N LYS A 303 17.27 -17.00 18.20
CA LYS A 303 17.78 -18.34 17.85
C LYS A 303 16.64 -19.19 17.32
N GLY A 304 16.88 -19.90 16.22
CA GLY A 304 15.90 -20.81 15.62
C GLY A 304 15.86 -22.17 16.29
N TYR A 305 14.88 -22.98 15.89
CA TYR A 305 14.70 -24.36 16.32
C TYR A 305 14.17 -25.22 15.16
N LEU A 306 14.41 -26.52 15.23
CA LEU A 306 13.78 -27.50 14.33
C LEU A 306 12.34 -27.79 14.79
N ASP A 307 11.45 -27.95 13.82
CA ASP A 307 10.09 -28.39 14.09
C ASP A 307 10.03 -29.85 14.59
N SER A 308 9.14 -30.11 15.53
CA SER A 308 9.09 -31.34 16.36
C SER A 308 8.87 -32.64 15.57
N GLU A 309 8.14 -32.61 14.45
CA GLU A 309 7.84 -33.79 13.63
C GLU A 309 9.07 -34.40 12.93
N MET A 310 10.18 -33.65 12.82
CA MET A 310 11.39 -34.09 12.10
C MET A 310 12.61 -34.28 13.01
N VAL A 311 12.51 -33.90 14.29
CA VAL A 311 13.52 -34.24 15.31
C VAL A 311 13.64 -35.75 15.44
N ASP A 312 12.52 -36.48 15.33
CA ASP A 312 12.49 -37.94 15.36
C ASP A 312 13.20 -38.57 14.16
N MET A 313 13.11 -37.94 12.98
CA MET A 313 13.82 -38.39 11.77
C MET A 313 15.31 -38.05 11.77
N ALA A 314 15.70 -36.87 12.26
CA ALA A 314 17.10 -36.42 12.30
C ALA A 314 17.91 -37.07 13.43
N THR A 315 17.27 -37.41 14.55
CA THR A 315 17.93 -38.04 15.70
C THR A 315 17.82 -39.57 15.71
N GLY A 316 17.00 -40.15 14.83
CA GLY A 316 16.80 -41.60 14.72
C GLY A 316 16.19 -42.24 15.97
N LYS A 317 15.62 -41.45 16.88
CA LYS A 317 15.05 -41.94 18.14
C LYS A 317 13.54 -42.04 18.02
N SER A 318 13.05 -43.27 17.88
CA SER A 318 11.63 -43.59 18.08
C SER A 318 11.31 -43.62 19.57
N GLY A 319 10.41 -42.75 20.03
CA GLY A 319 9.66 -42.97 21.27
C GLY A 319 10.28 -42.50 22.59
N GLY A 320 11.05 -41.41 22.60
CA GLY A 320 11.42 -40.70 23.84
C GLY A 320 11.00 -39.24 23.77
N GLU A 321 10.57 -38.63 24.89
CA GLU A 321 10.33 -37.18 24.97
C GLU A 321 11.61 -36.43 24.55
N VAL A 322 11.70 -36.00 23.29
CA VAL A 322 12.82 -35.19 22.82
C VAL A 322 12.63 -33.77 23.34
N THR A 323 13.21 -33.50 24.50
CA THR A 323 13.21 -32.20 25.16
C THR A 323 14.27 -31.24 24.61
N ASP A 324 15.22 -31.73 23.80
CA ASP A 324 16.31 -30.93 23.25
C ASP A 324 15.98 -30.44 21.82
N ARG A 325 15.48 -29.21 21.74
CA ARG A 325 15.39 -28.45 20.48
C ARG A 325 16.80 -28.18 19.96
N VAL A 326 17.17 -28.72 18.80
CA VAL A 326 18.42 -28.35 18.12
C VAL A 326 18.35 -26.87 17.76
N ARG A 327 19.26 -26.07 18.32
CA ARG A 327 19.29 -24.61 18.13
C ARG A 327 19.97 -24.25 16.82
N VAL A 328 19.28 -23.45 16.01
CA VAL A 328 19.79 -22.89 14.76
C VAL A 328 20.29 -21.45 15.02
N PRO A 329 21.39 -20.99 14.38
CA PRO A 329 21.86 -19.61 14.49
C PRO A 329 20.78 -18.59 14.12
N SER A 330 20.84 -17.40 14.73
CA SER A 330 19.99 -16.26 14.36
C SER A 330 20.42 -15.68 13.00
N LEU A 331 19.48 -15.12 12.24
CA LEU A 331 19.73 -14.38 11.00
C LEU A 331 20.40 -13.01 11.20
N GLY A 332 20.52 -12.54 12.44
CA GLY A 332 21.06 -11.23 12.78
C GLY A 332 19.98 -10.18 13.07
N ALA A 333 20.37 -8.92 12.95
CA ALA A 333 19.56 -7.75 13.27
C ALA A 333 19.98 -6.53 12.44
N GLY A 334 19.01 -5.69 12.09
CA GLY A 334 19.30 -4.46 11.37
C GLY A 334 18.04 -3.68 10.98
N VAL A 335 18.19 -2.83 9.98
CA VAL A 335 17.17 -1.85 9.60
C VAL A 335 16.02 -2.54 8.87
N ALA A 336 14.80 -2.14 9.19
CA ALA A 336 13.59 -2.58 8.51
C ALA A 336 12.80 -1.38 8.00
N LEU A 337 12.35 -1.46 6.75
CA LEU A 337 11.53 -0.45 6.08
C LEU A 337 10.23 -1.11 5.62
N GLY A 338 9.12 -0.38 5.74
CA GLY A 338 7.82 -0.88 5.36
C GLY A 338 6.95 0.19 4.71
N ALA A 339 6.14 -0.22 3.74
CA ALA A 339 5.03 0.59 3.23
C ALA A 339 3.81 -0.29 3.11
N GLY A 340 2.64 0.24 3.41
CA GLY A 340 1.43 -0.57 3.45
C GLY A 340 0.18 0.21 3.15
N VAL A 341 -0.85 -0.55 2.81
CA VAL A 341 -2.22 -0.07 2.65
C VAL A 341 -3.15 -0.89 3.54
N GLY A 342 -4.17 -0.26 4.11
CA GLY A 342 -5.14 -0.91 4.96
C GLY A 342 -6.54 -0.41 4.66
N LEU A 343 -7.48 -1.31 4.39
CA LEU A 343 -8.90 -0.99 4.27
C LEU A 343 -9.61 -1.34 5.57
N SER A 344 -10.20 -0.35 6.21
CA SER A 344 -10.85 -0.46 7.49
C SER A 344 -12.36 -0.29 7.38
N LEU A 345 -13.09 -1.20 8.02
CA LEU A 345 -14.49 -1.05 8.35
C LEU A 345 -14.63 -0.51 9.77
N ILE A 346 -15.21 0.68 9.91
CA ILE A 346 -15.45 1.36 11.18
C ILE A 346 -16.91 1.11 11.59
N THR A 347 -17.10 0.66 12.82
CA THR A 347 -18.43 0.41 13.40
C THR A 347 -18.81 1.52 14.38
N ASP A 348 -20.10 1.70 14.64
CA ASP A 348 -20.63 2.77 15.49
C ASP A 348 -20.19 2.67 16.97
N ASN A 349 -19.65 1.52 17.40
CA ASN A 349 -19.28 1.22 18.79
C ASN A 349 -17.79 1.50 19.10
N ASN A 350 -17.16 2.45 18.41
CA ASN A 350 -15.72 2.69 18.54
C ASN A 350 -14.87 1.41 18.33
N PHE A 351 -15.25 0.60 17.35
CA PHE A 351 -14.49 -0.58 16.95
C PHE A 351 -14.24 -0.58 15.45
N LYS A 352 -13.03 -1.00 15.04
CA LYS A 352 -12.58 -1.01 13.65
C LYS A 352 -11.95 -2.36 13.30
N ILE A 353 -12.34 -2.91 12.17
CA ILE A 353 -11.69 -4.08 11.56
C ILE A 353 -10.96 -3.58 10.33
N LYS A 354 -9.68 -3.90 10.18
CA LYS A 354 -8.85 -3.50 9.04
C LYS A 354 -8.29 -4.73 8.37
N ALA A 355 -8.41 -4.83 7.05
CA ALA A 355 -7.60 -5.73 6.23
C ALA A 355 -6.41 -4.92 5.70
N PHE A 356 -5.19 -5.46 5.78
CA PHE A 356 -3.98 -4.73 5.36
C PHE A 356 -3.04 -5.57 4.52
N ALA A 357 -2.23 -4.87 3.73
CA ALA A 357 -1.13 -5.39 2.95
C ALA A 357 0.10 -4.50 3.19
N ASP A 358 1.11 -5.04 3.87
CA ASP A 358 2.37 -4.35 4.19
C ASP A 358 3.51 -5.01 3.40
N LEU A 359 4.18 -4.23 2.55
CA LEU A 359 5.47 -4.60 1.97
C LEU A 359 6.55 -4.20 2.95
N GLU A 360 7.33 -5.17 3.40
CA GLU A 360 8.39 -4.98 4.36
C GLU A 360 9.69 -5.56 3.82
N SER A 361 10.75 -4.76 3.82
CA SER A 361 12.09 -5.29 3.61
C SER A 361 13.00 -4.96 4.78
N MET A 362 13.87 -5.90 5.08
CA MET A 362 14.72 -5.86 6.26
C MET A 362 16.13 -6.29 5.90
N SER A 363 17.12 -5.52 6.35
CA SER A 363 18.52 -5.90 6.34
C SER A 363 18.84 -6.53 7.69
N LEU A 364 18.88 -7.86 7.77
CA LEU A 364 19.22 -8.58 9.01
C LEU A 364 20.72 -8.91 9.10
N ASP A 365 21.45 -8.76 8.00
CA ASP A 365 22.90 -8.93 7.88
C ASP A 365 23.45 -7.88 6.91
N ASN A 366 24.51 -7.17 7.31
CA ASN A 366 25.16 -6.15 6.50
C ASN A 366 25.85 -6.69 5.22
N THR A 367 25.97 -8.02 5.10
CA THR A 367 26.62 -8.68 3.97
C THR A 367 25.66 -9.35 3.00
N GLN A 368 24.37 -9.48 3.37
CA GLN A 368 23.34 -10.09 2.54
C GLN A 368 22.37 -9.03 2.00
N PRO A 369 21.73 -9.26 0.84
CA PRO A 369 20.67 -8.41 0.34
C PRO A 369 19.45 -8.44 1.27
N TRP A 370 18.59 -7.43 1.12
CA TRP A 370 17.44 -7.23 1.97
C TRP A 370 16.43 -8.38 1.82
N LEU A 371 15.88 -8.86 2.95
CA LEU A 371 14.76 -9.80 2.95
C LEU A 371 13.49 -9.03 2.64
N SER A 372 12.96 -9.18 1.43
CA SER A 372 11.69 -8.56 1.01
C SER A 372 10.52 -9.49 1.23
N THR A 373 9.47 -8.96 1.85
CA THR A 373 8.30 -9.74 2.25
C THR A 373 7.01 -8.95 2.04
N LEU A 374 5.92 -9.66 1.77
CA LEU A 374 4.57 -9.13 1.77
C LEU A 374 3.81 -9.73 2.95
N VAL A 375 3.27 -8.89 3.82
CA VAL A 375 2.40 -9.29 4.92
C VAL A 375 0.96 -8.97 4.55
N LEU A 376 0.12 -9.98 4.43
CA LEU A 376 -1.32 -9.83 4.29
C LEU A 376 -1.98 -10.21 5.61
N GLY A 377 -2.90 -9.38 6.10
CA GLY A 377 -3.45 -9.62 7.41
C GLY A 377 -4.69 -8.83 7.74
N PHE A 378 -5.12 -8.99 8.98
CA PHE A 378 -6.22 -8.24 9.57
C PHE A 378 -5.78 -7.62 10.90
N SER A 379 -6.33 -6.45 11.23
CA SER A 379 -6.23 -5.89 12.56
C SER A 379 -7.60 -5.55 13.12
N THR A 380 -7.73 -5.67 14.43
CA THR A 380 -8.89 -5.20 15.18
C THR A 380 -8.45 -4.09 16.09
N ALA A 381 -9.22 -3.02 16.11
CA ALA A 381 -8.83 -1.78 16.75
C ALA A 381 -9.96 -1.20 17.57
N TRP A 382 -9.60 -0.63 18.72
CA TRP A 382 -10.50 0.13 19.57
C TRP A 382 -10.10 1.60 19.52
N PHE A 383 -11.10 2.49 19.47
CA PHE A 383 -10.87 3.93 19.57
C PHE A 383 -11.10 4.40 21.00
N TRP A 384 -10.30 5.35 21.45
CA TRP A 384 -10.53 6.13 22.67
C TRP A 384 -10.22 7.60 22.46
#